data_AF-A0A2D9STM5-F1
#
_entry.id   AF-A0A2D9STM5-F1
#
_cell.length_a   1.000
_cell.length_b   1.000
_cell.length_c   1.000
_cell.angle_alpha   90.00
_cell.angle_beta   90.00
_cell.angle_gamma   90.00
#
_symmetry.space_group_name_H-M   'P 1'
#
loop_
_entity.id
_entity.type
_entity.pdbx_description
1 polymer ?
#
loop_
_entity_poly.entity_id
_entity_poly.type
_entity_poly.pdbx_seq_one_letter_code
_entity_poly.pdbx_strand_id
1 'polypeptide(L)'
;MGCSSQSTSSLVVSFWSLQGTGEFPPIIQIIRKFDVSGLRIYPQARNVHRNSANQARIPVSFGGTMAQETPQGFIDVHAHIAPTSFLKEAQKSAKTFGVTVEETDAGHALTFPGLPTLRAAGGSLSNTVARTEWMQENGVGSQYMAAWLDIQGYTMTSDKEADWVRLLNEHMVQTAKDSGVAFRTIAAVPMRDGEKAARELEYAVKTLGMLGTMLPSDPADLDVADPGMEPLWAAAEELDVPVMLHGASHSKWPHVGPSYMAFSMGRTLDTTILAAKLIHSGLLDRHPKLKLMLCHGGGSLPYLIGRVDIAYRRGMEKVTDLQKDGPEDYMSLLYYDTVTINPRSLELLLDMAGPEHILLGSDWVWAAMSGGLMDAVGAVGLSQANQDLITRQNALDLFKG
;
A
#
# COMPACT_ATOMS: atom_id res chain seq x y z
N MET A 1 3.14 74.73 -3.93
CA MET A 1 1.84 74.16 -4.39
C MET A 1 2.11 72.73 -4.83
N GLY A 2 1.28 71.77 -4.39
CA GLY A 2 1.25 70.41 -4.95
C GLY A 2 2.09 69.38 -4.19
N CYS A 3 1.44 68.66 -3.28
CA CYS A 3 1.93 67.49 -2.55
C CYS A 3 1.29 66.22 -3.14
N SER A 4 2.07 65.13 -3.11
CA SER A 4 1.68 63.70 -3.04
C SER A 4 0.74 63.06 -4.08
N SER A 5 1.24 62.00 -4.74
CA SER A 5 0.51 60.73 -4.83
C SER A 5 1.49 59.54 -4.88
N GLN A 6 1.42 58.70 -3.84
CA GLN A 6 1.95 57.34 -3.80
C GLN A 6 0.81 56.40 -4.20
N SER A 7 1.10 55.39 -5.03
CA SER A 7 0.16 54.32 -5.37
C SER A 7 0.29 53.15 -4.38
N THR A 8 -0.76 52.89 -3.62
CA THR A 8 -0.95 51.64 -2.87
C THR A 8 -2.14 50.88 -3.44
N SER A 9 -1.91 49.64 -3.87
CA SER A 9 -2.95 48.70 -4.31
C SER A 9 -3.65 48.10 -3.09
N SER A 10 -4.95 48.37 -2.93
CA SER A 10 -5.78 47.84 -1.84
C SER A 10 -6.62 46.65 -2.30
N LEU A 11 -6.68 45.63 -1.44
CA LEU A 11 -7.63 44.52 -1.46
C LEU A 11 -9.07 44.98 -1.67
N VAL A 12 -9.82 44.23 -2.47
CA VAL A 12 -11.29 44.28 -2.50
C VAL A 12 -11.81 43.10 -1.67
N VAL A 13 -12.36 43.42 -0.50
CA VAL A 13 -13.25 42.55 0.26
C VAL A 13 -14.65 43.12 0.07
N SER A 14 -15.59 42.32 -0.43
CA SER A 14 -17.00 42.70 -0.54
C SER A 14 -17.84 41.80 0.37
N PHE A 15 -18.46 42.44 1.37
CA PHE A 15 -19.53 41.92 2.21
C PHE A 15 -20.83 41.81 1.41
N TRP A 16 -21.61 40.75 1.64
CA TRP A 16 -23.06 40.80 1.59
C TRP A 16 -23.64 40.08 2.81
N SER A 17 -24.60 40.75 3.44
CA SER A 17 -25.28 40.43 4.69
C SER A 17 -26.30 39.31 4.55
N LEU A 18 -26.58 38.60 5.64
CA LEU A 18 -27.92 38.09 5.93
C LEU A 18 -28.13 38.08 7.46
N GLN A 19 -29.02 38.96 7.92
CA GLN A 19 -29.66 38.86 9.22
C GLN A 19 -30.76 37.80 9.14
N GLY A 20 -30.87 36.96 10.17
CA GLY A 20 -31.94 35.98 10.31
C GLY A 20 -31.89 35.36 11.71
N THR A 21 -32.70 35.92 12.60
CA THR A 21 -32.98 35.46 13.97
C THR A 21 -33.71 34.11 13.97
N GLY A 22 -33.33 33.18 14.85
CA GLY A 22 -34.11 31.96 15.08
C GLY A 22 -33.50 31.09 16.18
N GLU A 23 -34.27 30.84 17.23
CA GLU A 23 -33.94 30.25 18.52
C GLU A 23 -33.60 28.74 18.46
N PHE A 24 -32.75 28.28 19.38
CA PHE A 24 -32.47 26.85 19.65
C PHE A 24 -33.52 26.26 20.60
N PRO A 25 -34.04 25.03 20.38
CA PRO A 25 -34.75 24.28 21.41
C PRO A 25 -33.82 23.29 22.16
N PRO A 26 -34.08 23.01 23.46
CA PRO A 26 -33.25 22.09 24.26
C PRO A 26 -33.96 20.74 24.59
N ILE A 27 -33.16 19.76 25.05
CA ILE A 27 -33.52 18.54 25.83
C ILE A 27 -34.03 17.36 24.95
N ILE A 28 -33.49 16.12 25.02
CA ILE A 28 -33.81 15.05 26.01
C ILE A 28 -32.77 13.90 25.94
N GLN A 29 -32.27 13.47 27.11
CA GLN A 29 -31.65 12.15 27.34
C GLN A 29 -32.72 11.03 27.32
N ILE A 30 -32.49 9.92 26.61
CA ILE A 30 -33.12 8.63 26.93
C ILE A 30 -32.09 7.50 26.83
N ILE A 31 -31.77 6.95 28.00
CA ILE A 31 -31.20 5.62 28.22
C ILE A 31 -32.34 4.60 28.04
N ARG A 32 -32.17 3.57 27.20
CA ARG A 32 -32.92 2.31 27.36
C ARG A 32 -32.04 1.07 27.12
N LYS A 33 -32.18 0.18 28.08
CA LYS A 33 -31.58 -1.15 28.28
C LYS A 33 -31.88 -2.09 27.11
N PHE A 34 -30.89 -2.88 26.70
CA PHE A 34 -31.16 -4.13 25.99
C PHE A 34 -31.09 -5.30 26.96
N ASP A 35 -32.20 -6.01 27.06
CA ASP A 35 -32.42 -7.22 27.84
C ASP A 35 -31.95 -8.44 27.03
N VAL A 36 -31.33 -9.37 27.74
CA VAL A 36 -30.72 -10.59 27.24
C VAL A 36 -31.60 -11.76 27.68
N SER A 37 -32.48 -12.24 26.81
CA SER A 37 -33.06 -13.58 26.95
C SER A 37 -33.79 -14.03 25.69
N GLY A 38 -33.39 -15.18 25.15
CA GLY A 38 -34.01 -15.73 23.96
C GLY A 38 -33.36 -17.02 23.45
N LEU A 39 -33.03 -17.96 24.35
CA LEU A 39 -32.68 -19.33 23.96
C LEU A 39 -33.89 -20.01 23.31
N ARG A 40 -33.72 -20.47 22.06
CA ARG A 40 -34.50 -21.58 21.50
C ARG A 40 -33.58 -22.56 20.80
N ILE A 41 -33.56 -23.76 21.34
CA ILE A 41 -32.97 -25.00 20.82
C ILE A 41 -34.00 -25.66 19.90
N TYR A 42 -33.60 -26.28 18.78
CA TYR A 42 -34.11 -27.56 18.20
C TYR A 42 -33.43 -27.88 16.84
N PRO A 43 -33.47 -29.12 16.30
CA PRO A 43 -32.31 -30.03 16.32
C PRO A 43 -31.72 -30.37 14.93
N GLN A 44 -30.71 -31.24 14.99
CA GLN A 44 -29.92 -31.88 13.92
C GLN A 44 -30.65 -32.25 12.61
N ALA A 45 -29.92 -32.12 11.50
CA ALA A 45 -30.07 -32.98 10.32
C ALA A 45 -28.70 -33.28 9.69
N ARG A 46 -28.50 -34.55 9.34
CA ARG A 46 -27.29 -35.18 8.80
C ARG A 46 -27.10 -34.91 7.29
N ASN A 47 -25.82 -34.91 6.88
CA ASN A 47 -25.21 -35.33 5.61
C ASN A 47 -26.09 -35.48 4.36
N VAL A 48 -25.77 -34.74 3.28
CA VAL A 48 -25.77 -35.25 1.90
C VAL A 48 -24.72 -34.52 1.02
N HIS A 49 -23.82 -35.34 0.44
CA HIS A 49 -23.04 -35.27 -0.80
C HIS A 49 -22.29 -34.06 -1.38
N ARG A 50 -21.06 -34.43 -1.81
CA ARG A 50 -20.11 -33.89 -2.79
C ARG A 50 -20.69 -33.48 -4.15
N ASN A 51 -19.84 -32.72 -4.87
CA ASN A 51 -19.79 -32.36 -6.30
C ASN A 51 -20.63 -31.12 -6.68
N SER A 52 -20.17 -30.17 -7.48
CA SER A 52 -18.99 -30.04 -8.34
C SER A 52 -19.00 -28.63 -8.96
N ALA A 53 -17.85 -27.97 -9.06
CA ALA A 53 -17.63 -26.92 -10.07
C ALA A 53 -16.13 -26.81 -10.36
N ASN A 54 -15.59 -27.83 -11.03
CA ASN A 54 -14.27 -27.75 -11.64
C ASN A 54 -14.47 -27.08 -13.02
N GLN A 55 -14.45 -25.76 -13.06
CA GLN A 55 -14.27 -25.05 -14.34
C GLN A 55 -12.78 -25.10 -14.66
N ALA A 56 -12.46 -25.74 -15.79
CA ALA A 56 -11.10 -25.87 -16.29
C ALA A 56 -10.51 -24.47 -16.50
N ARG A 57 -9.61 -24.06 -15.58
CA ARG A 57 -8.72 -22.91 -15.80
C ARG A 57 -7.76 -23.28 -16.93
N ILE A 58 -7.60 -22.38 -17.90
CA ILE A 58 -6.61 -22.54 -18.98
C ILE A 58 -5.23 -22.61 -18.30
N PRO A 59 -4.43 -23.66 -18.52
CA PRO A 59 -3.09 -23.72 -17.94
C PRO A 59 -2.23 -22.63 -18.61
N VAL A 60 -1.86 -21.62 -17.85
CA VAL A 60 -0.81 -20.67 -18.25
C VAL A 60 0.51 -21.44 -18.17
N SER A 61 1.10 -21.75 -19.33
CA SER A 61 2.40 -22.42 -19.36
C SER A 61 3.50 -21.41 -19.04
N PHE A 62 4.13 -21.54 -17.87
CA PHE A 62 5.35 -20.82 -17.53
C PHE A 62 6.55 -21.57 -18.14
N GLY A 63 6.83 -21.32 -19.42
CA GLY A 63 8.00 -21.87 -20.10
C GLY A 63 9.27 -21.06 -19.81
N GLY A 64 10.31 -21.72 -19.27
CA GLY A 64 11.73 -21.37 -19.38
C GLY A 64 12.17 -20.01 -18.81
N THR A 65 12.64 -20.00 -17.57
CA THR A 65 13.38 -18.88 -16.97
C THR A 65 14.78 -18.76 -17.59
N MET A 66 14.92 -18.01 -18.67
CA MET A 66 16.13 -17.22 -18.83
C MET A 66 15.92 -15.97 -18.00
N ALA A 67 16.68 -15.82 -16.91
CA ALA A 67 16.70 -14.58 -16.13
C ALA A 67 17.05 -13.44 -17.09
N GLN A 68 16.05 -12.65 -17.47
CA GLN A 68 16.28 -11.49 -18.33
C GLN A 68 16.91 -10.41 -17.46
N GLU A 69 18.15 -10.05 -17.78
CA GLU A 69 18.88 -8.99 -17.10
C GLU A 69 18.01 -7.73 -16.99
N THR A 70 17.93 -7.16 -15.78
CA THR A 70 17.19 -5.93 -15.51
C THR A 70 17.77 -4.79 -16.36
N PRO A 71 16.95 -4.15 -17.22
CA PRO A 71 17.43 -3.08 -18.09
C PRO A 71 18.20 -1.98 -17.36
N GLN A 72 19.12 -1.33 -18.07
CA GLN A 72 19.90 -0.19 -17.56
C GLN A 72 19.01 1.02 -17.28
N GLY A 73 19.43 1.87 -16.34
CA GLY A 73 18.69 3.06 -15.89
C GLY A 73 18.23 2.96 -14.45
N PHE A 74 17.37 3.88 -14.03
CA PHE A 74 16.80 3.88 -12.68
C PHE A 74 15.82 2.72 -12.48
N ILE A 75 15.66 2.29 -11.23
CA ILE A 75 14.66 1.31 -10.83
C ILE A 75 13.64 1.99 -9.93
N ASP A 76 12.41 2.12 -10.41
CA ASP A 76 11.29 2.60 -9.62
C ASP A 76 10.61 1.43 -8.92
N VAL A 77 10.84 1.29 -7.61
CA VAL A 77 10.33 0.15 -6.83
C VAL A 77 8.90 0.35 -6.34
N HIS A 78 8.31 1.53 -6.54
CA HIS A 78 7.01 1.87 -5.99
C HIS A 78 6.10 2.44 -7.08
N ALA A 79 5.32 1.55 -7.69
CA ALA A 79 4.31 1.88 -8.67
C ALA A 79 3.10 0.94 -8.58
N HIS A 80 1.94 1.41 -9.03
CA HIS A 80 0.68 0.68 -8.97
C HIS A 80 0.08 0.49 -10.35
N ILE A 81 -0.60 -0.64 -10.57
CA ILE A 81 -1.36 -0.93 -11.79
C ILE A 81 -2.68 -1.63 -11.47
N ALA A 82 -3.70 -1.38 -12.29
CA ALA A 82 -4.94 -2.17 -12.30
C ALA A 82 -5.07 -2.87 -13.67
N PRO A 83 -4.69 -4.15 -13.79
CA PRO A 83 -4.68 -4.85 -15.08
C PRO A 83 -6.06 -4.86 -15.75
N THR A 84 -6.16 -4.34 -16.97
CA THR A 84 -7.44 -4.34 -17.73
C THR A 84 -7.97 -5.76 -17.91
N SER A 85 -7.08 -6.75 -18.11
CA SER A 85 -7.46 -8.16 -18.22
C SER A 85 -8.11 -8.69 -16.94
N PHE A 86 -7.58 -8.31 -15.78
CA PHE A 86 -8.14 -8.66 -14.48
C PHE A 86 -9.52 -8.05 -14.29
N LEU A 87 -9.66 -6.75 -14.58
CA LEU A 87 -10.93 -6.03 -14.42
C LEU A 87 -12.05 -6.66 -15.27
N LYS A 88 -11.74 -7.05 -16.51
CA LYS A 88 -12.66 -7.76 -17.39
C LYS A 88 -13.01 -9.16 -16.90
N GLU A 89 -12.05 -9.90 -16.36
CA GLU A 89 -12.31 -11.25 -15.83
C GLU A 89 -13.10 -11.21 -14.51
N ALA A 90 -12.78 -10.26 -13.64
CA ALA A 90 -13.53 -9.94 -12.43
C ALA A 90 -14.98 -9.56 -12.76
N GLN A 91 -15.22 -8.80 -13.84
CA GLN A 91 -16.58 -8.49 -14.29
C GLN A 91 -17.36 -9.74 -14.70
N LYS A 92 -16.75 -10.68 -15.44
CA LYS A 92 -17.40 -11.96 -15.80
C LYS A 92 -17.67 -12.84 -14.58
N SER A 93 -16.78 -12.79 -13.59
CA SER A 93 -16.81 -13.60 -12.37
C SER A 93 -17.41 -12.86 -11.16
N ALA A 94 -18.03 -11.70 -11.39
CA ALA A 94 -18.59 -10.78 -10.39
C ALA A 94 -19.46 -11.52 -9.35
N LYS A 95 -20.37 -12.39 -9.84
CA LYS A 95 -21.26 -13.17 -8.99
C LYS A 95 -20.52 -14.16 -8.07
N THR A 96 -19.45 -14.78 -8.56
CA THR A 96 -18.65 -15.75 -7.79
C THR A 96 -18.00 -15.07 -6.58
N PHE A 97 -17.40 -13.91 -6.81
CA PHE A 97 -16.70 -13.14 -5.78
C PHE A 97 -17.64 -12.29 -4.92
N GLY A 98 -18.86 -12.01 -5.40
CA GLY A 98 -19.77 -11.08 -4.74
C GLY A 98 -19.31 -9.62 -4.88
N VAL A 99 -18.71 -9.30 -6.02
CA VAL A 99 -18.22 -7.95 -6.38
C VAL A 99 -19.04 -7.46 -7.56
N THR A 100 -19.36 -6.18 -7.59
CA THR A 100 -19.89 -5.53 -8.80
C THR A 100 -18.75 -4.87 -9.55
N VAL A 101 -18.72 -5.01 -10.88
CA VAL A 101 -17.75 -4.32 -11.75
C VAL A 101 -18.52 -3.62 -12.86
N GLU A 102 -18.51 -2.29 -12.82
CA GLU A 102 -19.19 -1.43 -13.80
C GLU A 102 -18.16 -0.84 -14.76
N GLU A 103 -18.41 -1.00 -16.06
CA GLU A 103 -17.62 -0.32 -17.09
C GLU A 103 -18.14 1.11 -17.25
N THR A 104 -17.23 2.07 -17.24
CA THR A 104 -17.50 3.51 -17.36
C THR A 104 -16.55 4.12 -18.38
N ASP A 105 -16.82 5.35 -18.83
CA ASP A 105 -15.92 6.09 -19.71
C ASP A 105 -14.52 6.30 -19.11
N ALA A 106 -14.40 6.24 -17.77
CA ALA A 106 -13.15 6.40 -17.04
C ALA A 106 -12.43 5.08 -16.73
N GLY A 107 -12.99 3.93 -17.14
CA GLY A 107 -12.49 2.59 -16.83
C GLY A 107 -13.48 1.75 -16.01
N HIS A 108 -12.99 0.78 -15.23
CA HIS A 108 -13.85 -0.13 -14.47
C HIS A 108 -13.96 0.30 -13.01
N ALA A 109 -15.17 0.54 -12.51
CA ALA A 109 -15.44 0.82 -11.12
C ALA A 109 -15.86 -0.48 -10.40
N LEU A 110 -15.15 -0.84 -9.31
CA LEU A 110 -15.48 -2.02 -8.51
C LEU A 110 -16.22 -1.62 -7.25
N THR A 111 -17.14 -2.48 -6.81
CA THR A 111 -17.79 -2.38 -5.50
C THR A 111 -17.64 -3.71 -4.77
N PHE A 112 -16.86 -3.67 -3.69
CA PHE A 112 -16.65 -4.82 -2.81
C PHE A 112 -17.73 -4.89 -1.72
N PRO A 113 -17.96 -6.06 -1.10
CA PRO A 113 -18.90 -6.19 0.01
C PRO A 113 -18.60 -5.18 1.13
N GLY A 114 -19.60 -4.39 1.53
CA GLY A 114 -19.49 -3.44 2.64
C GLY A 114 -18.68 -2.17 2.37
N LEU A 115 -18.20 -1.96 1.14
CA LEU A 115 -17.44 -0.76 0.75
C LEU A 115 -18.21 0.08 -0.28
N PRO A 116 -17.98 1.41 -0.32
CA PRO A 116 -18.48 2.24 -1.41
C PRO A 116 -17.84 1.84 -2.74
N THR A 117 -18.48 2.22 -3.85
CA THR A 117 -17.92 2.05 -5.19
C THR A 117 -16.61 2.82 -5.31
N LEU A 118 -15.57 2.11 -5.76
CA LEU A 118 -14.25 2.68 -5.97
C LEU A 118 -14.24 3.62 -7.17
N ARG A 119 -13.23 4.49 -7.19
CA ARG A 119 -12.91 5.25 -8.40
C ARG A 119 -12.61 4.29 -9.55
N ALA A 120 -13.08 4.64 -10.76
CA ALA A 120 -12.84 3.82 -11.93
C ALA A 120 -11.33 3.62 -12.17
N ALA A 121 -10.94 2.35 -12.34
CA ALA A 121 -9.63 1.91 -12.75
C ALA A 121 -9.52 1.99 -14.28
N GLY A 122 -8.82 3.01 -14.76
CA GLY A 122 -8.57 3.26 -16.17
C GLY A 122 -7.49 4.31 -16.38
N GLY A 123 -7.28 4.72 -17.63
CA GLY A 123 -6.19 5.63 -18.01
C GLY A 123 -4.81 5.04 -17.68
N SER A 124 -3.87 5.88 -17.21
CA SER A 124 -2.50 5.48 -16.89
C SER A 124 -2.37 4.46 -15.75
N LEU A 125 -3.45 4.26 -14.95
CA LEU A 125 -3.49 3.20 -13.95
C LEU A 125 -3.56 1.80 -14.59
N SER A 126 -4.14 1.69 -15.78
CA SER A 126 -4.33 0.41 -16.46
C SER A 126 -3.57 0.33 -17.79
N ASN A 127 -3.08 1.46 -18.31
CA ASN A 127 -2.37 1.57 -19.58
C ASN A 127 -0.86 1.58 -19.35
N THR A 128 -0.16 0.61 -19.93
CA THR A 128 1.30 0.50 -19.84
C THR A 128 2.04 1.26 -20.95
N VAL A 129 1.36 1.74 -22.00
CA VAL A 129 1.99 2.51 -23.09
C VAL A 129 2.45 3.89 -22.60
N ALA A 130 1.54 4.71 -22.08
CA ALA A 130 1.86 6.04 -21.55
C ALA A 130 2.85 5.95 -20.36
N ARG A 131 2.76 4.86 -19.59
CA ARG A 131 3.70 4.55 -18.51
C ARG A 131 5.10 4.27 -19.06
N THR A 132 5.22 3.51 -20.15
CA THR A 132 6.51 3.22 -20.80
C THR A 132 7.14 4.49 -21.36
N GLU A 133 6.35 5.38 -21.96
CA GLU A 133 6.82 6.69 -22.44
C GLU A 133 7.39 7.52 -21.28
N TRP A 134 6.64 7.64 -20.18
CA TRP A 134 7.14 8.33 -18.99
C TRP A 134 8.42 7.71 -18.43
N MET A 135 8.49 6.38 -18.37
CA MET A 135 9.70 5.69 -17.91
C MET A 135 10.92 6.05 -18.77
N GLN A 136 10.76 6.07 -20.10
CA GLN A 136 11.83 6.45 -21.02
C GLN A 136 12.26 7.91 -20.84
N GLU A 137 11.29 8.83 -20.73
CA GLU A 137 11.55 10.26 -20.51
C GLU A 137 12.28 10.55 -19.19
N ASN A 138 12.07 9.71 -18.18
CA ASN A 138 12.65 9.89 -16.84
C ASN A 138 13.85 8.98 -16.55
N GLY A 139 14.36 8.26 -17.58
CA GLY A 139 15.52 7.37 -17.42
C GLY A 139 15.26 6.12 -16.57
N VAL A 140 13.99 5.73 -16.39
CA VAL A 140 13.59 4.53 -15.66
C VAL A 140 13.76 3.31 -16.56
N GLY A 141 14.75 2.48 -16.21
CA GLY A 141 15.01 1.21 -16.88
C GLY A 141 14.06 0.11 -16.45
N SER A 142 13.58 0.15 -15.19
CA SER A 142 12.64 -0.84 -14.68
C SER A 142 11.68 -0.26 -13.66
N GLN A 143 10.45 -0.77 -13.65
CA GLN A 143 9.44 -0.39 -12.68
C GLN A 143 8.83 -1.65 -12.06
N TYR A 144 8.81 -1.71 -10.72
CA TYR A 144 8.27 -2.83 -9.97
C TYR A 144 6.83 -2.47 -9.56
N MET A 145 5.87 -3.15 -10.17
CA MET A 145 4.46 -2.80 -10.04
C MET A 145 3.76 -3.69 -9.02
N ALA A 146 3.13 -3.07 -8.02
CA ALA A 146 2.12 -3.69 -7.19
C ALA A 146 0.72 -3.48 -7.80
N ALA A 147 -0.23 -4.34 -7.43
CA ALA A 147 -1.62 -4.08 -7.77
C ALA A 147 -2.13 -2.86 -6.98
N TRP A 148 -2.93 -2.01 -7.61
CA TRP A 148 -3.60 -0.91 -6.91
C TRP A 148 -4.32 -1.45 -5.67
N LEU A 149 -3.90 -1.01 -4.48
CA LEU A 149 -4.27 -1.69 -3.24
C LEU A 149 -5.79 -1.80 -3.03
N ASP A 150 -6.58 -0.87 -3.55
CA ASP A 150 -8.03 -0.87 -3.33
C ASP A 150 -8.75 -2.02 -4.02
N ILE A 151 -8.13 -2.66 -5.03
CA ILE A 151 -8.74 -3.77 -5.77
C ILE A 151 -8.34 -5.16 -5.24
N GLN A 152 -7.67 -5.27 -4.09
CA GLN A 152 -7.20 -6.56 -3.56
C GLN A 152 -8.26 -7.35 -2.75
N GLY A 153 -9.42 -6.75 -2.45
CA GLY A 153 -10.59 -7.50 -1.96
C GLY A 153 -10.65 -7.81 -0.47
N TYR A 154 -10.05 -6.97 0.39
CA TYR A 154 -9.92 -7.21 1.84
C TYR A 154 -11.24 -7.43 2.61
N THR A 155 -12.40 -7.06 2.07
CA THR A 155 -13.72 -7.29 2.70
C THR A 155 -14.41 -8.58 2.27
N MET A 156 -13.77 -9.39 1.42
CA MET A 156 -14.25 -10.72 1.05
C MET A 156 -14.09 -11.73 2.19
N THR A 157 -14.77 -12.87 2.10
CA THR A 157 -14.47 -14.02 2.97
C THR A 157 -13.10 -14.59 2.62
N SER A 158 -12.38 -15.12 3.62
CA SER A 158 -11.00 -15.65 3.48
C SER A 158 -10.77 -16.58 2.26
N ASP A 159 -11.69 -17.51 1.94
CA ASP A 159 -11.55 -18.36 0.73
C ASP A 159 -11.65 -17.57 -0.58
N LYS A 160 -12.61 -16.65 -0.66
CA LYS A 160 -12.84 -15.82 -1.85
C LYS A 160 -11.72 -14.81 -2.06
N GLU A 161 -11.20 -14.23 -0.98
CA GLU A 161 -10.06 -13.32 -1.02
C GLU A 161 -8.84 -14.03 -1.60
N ALA A 162 -8.54 -15.26 -1.15
CA ALA A 162 -7.42 -16.03 -1.68
C ALA A 162 -7.56 -16.34 -3.18
N ASP A 163 -8.74 -16.76 -3.63
CA ASP A 163 -8.99 -16.99 -5.07
C ASP A 163 -8.90 -15.68 -5.89
N TRP A 164 -9.38 -14.57 -5.34
CA TRP A 164 -9.35 -13.25 -5.97
C TRP A 164 -7.92 -12.72 -6.13
N VAL A 165 -7.13 -12.82 -5.06
CA VAL A 165 -5.72 -12.41 -5.05
C VAL A 165 -4.89 -13.28 -6.00
N ARG A 166 -5.13 -14.60 -6.04
CA ARG A 166 -4.50 -15.49 -7.02
C ARG A 166 -4.75 -15.02 -8.45
N LEU A 167 -6.01 -14.75 -8.77
CA LEU A 167 -6.41 -14.25 -10.09
C LEU A 167 -5.73 -12.90 -10.41
N LEU A 168 -5.69 -11.99 -9.43
CA LEU A 168 -5.02 -10.70 -9.57
C LEU A 168 -3.52 -10.86 -9.87
N ASN A 169 -2.79 -11.66 -9.09
CA ASN A 169 -1.37 -11.91 -9.27
C ASN A 169 -1.04 -12.52 -10.65
N GLU A 170 -1.85 -13.47 -11.12
CA GLU A 170 -1.69 -14.07 -12.46
C GLU A 170 -1.86 -13.02 -13.57
N HIS A 171 -2.84 -12.13 -13.46
CA HIS A 171 -3.03 -11.04 -14.42
C HIS A 171 -1.98 -9.93 -14.33
N MET A 172 -1.45 -9.65 -13.14
CA MET A 172 -0.32 -8.74 -12.95
C MET A 172 0.89 -9.21 -13.76
N VAL A 173 1.25 -10.49 -13.60
CA VAL A 173 2.39 -11.10 -14.28
C VAL A 173 2.16 -11.18 -15.79
N GLN A 174 0.95 -11.50 -16.24
CA GLN A 174 0.61 -11.47 -17.65
C GLN A 174 0.76 -10.05 -18.24
N THR A 175 0.27 -9.03 -17.52
CA THR A 175 0.37 -7.63 -17.96
C THR A 175 1.82 -7.17 -18.07
N ALA A 176 2.68 -7.55 -17.10
CA ALA A 176 4.10 -7.24 -17.16
C ALA A 176 4.78 -7.92 -18.36
N LYS A 177 4.50 -9.21 -18.60
CA LYS A 177 5.02 -9.94 -19.77
C LYS A 177 4.62 -9.29 -21.09
N ASP A 178 3.35 -8.91 -21.23
CA ASP A 178 2.83 -8.28 -22.44
C ASP A 178 3.38 -6.86 -22.65
N SER A 179 3.81 -6.20 -21.58
CA SER A 179 4.34 -4.82 -21.61
C SER A 179 5.87 -4.76 -21.76
N GLY A 180 6.58 -5.88 -21.58
CA GLY A 180 8.01 -6.01 -21.80
C GLY A 180 8.86 -6.10 -20.54
N VAL A 181 10.14 -6.38 -20.73
CA VAL A 181 11.09 -6.81 -19.68
C VAL A 181 11.36 -5.77 -18.57
N ALA A 182 11.04 -4.50 -18.84
CA ALA A 182 11.18 -3.39 -17.89
C ALA A 182 10.14 -3.47 -16.75
N PHE A 183 9.06 -4.22 -16.92
CA PHE A 183 8.02 -4.37 -15.90
C PHE A 183 8.25 -5.63 -15.08
N ARG A 184 8.38 -5.45 -13.77
CA ARG A 184 8.39 -6.53 -12.78
C ARG A 184 7.17 -6.37 -11.86
N THR A 185 6.85 -7.41 -11.10
CA THR A 185 5.63 -7.42 -10.29
C THR A 185 5.89 -7.75 -8.83
N ILE A 186 5.13 -7.09 -7.97
CA ILE A 186 5.04 -7.31 -6.53
C ILE A 186 3.68 -7.93 -6.24
N ALA A 187 3.67 -9.00 -5.44
CA ALA A 187 2.47 -9.76 -5.14
C ALA A 187 1.51 -8.97 -4.24
N ALA A 188 0.22 -9.25 -4.42
CA ALA A 188 -0.76 -9.10 -3.35
C ALA A 188 -0.87 -10.44 -2.59
N VAL A 189 -1.30 -10.39 -1.33
CA VAL A 189 -1.62 -11.58 -0.52
C VAL A 189 -2.98 -11.41 0.16
N PRO A 190 -3.75 -12.49 0.39
CA PRO A 190 -4.97 -12.39 1.19
C PRO A 190 -4.64 -12.02 2.64
N MET A 191 -5.39 -11.10 3.23
CA MET A 191 -5.10 -10.52 4.54
C MET A 191 -5.92 -11.11 5.69
N ARG A 192 -6.98 -11.88 5.41
CA ARG A 192 -7.83 -12.46 6.47
C ARG A 192 -7.28 -13.72 7.12
N ASP A 193 -6.25 -14.32 6.56
CA ASP A 193 -5.74 -15.63 6.96
C ASP A 193 -4.25 -15.73 6.62
N GLY A 194 -3.38 -15.63 7.64
CA GLY A 194 -1.94 -15.62 7.46
C GLY A 194 -1.39 -16.90 6.82
N GLU A 195 -2.03 -18.05 7.03
CA GLU A 195 -1.64 -19.31 6.39
C GLU A 195 -1.91 -19.30 4.89
N LYS A 196 -3.03 -18.70 4.47
CA LYS A 196 -3.30 -18.46 3.04
C LYS A 196 -2.39 -17.40 2.46
N ALA A 197 -2.08 -16.36 3.22
CA ALA A 197 -1.16 -15.31 2.82
C ALA A 197 0.23 -15.88 2.52
N ALA A 198 0.76 -16.72 3.42
CA ALA A 198 2.03 -17.43 3.27
C ALA A 198 2.06 -18.31 2.02
N ARG A 199 1.02 -19.15 1.82
CA ARG A 199 0.93 -20.03 0.63
C ARG A 199 0.82 -19.24 -0.68
N GLU A 200 0.11 -18.12 -0.67
CA GLU A 200 0.02 -17.26 -1.85
C GLU A 200 1.34 -16.58 -2.15
N LEU A 201 2.05 -16.08 -1.14
CA LEU A 201 3.38 -15.50 -1.31
C LEU A 201 4.37 -16.52 -1.88
N GLU A 202 4.36 -17.75 -1.34
CA GLU A 202 5.20 -18.82 -1.86
C GLU A 202 4.90 -19.12 -3.34
N TYR A 203 3.63 -19.22 -3.71
CA TYR A 203 3.23 -19.41 -5.10
C TYR A 203 3.67 -18.25 -6.00
N ALA A 204 3.39 -17.01 -5.58
CA ALA A 204 3.72 -15.81 -6.32
C ALA A 204 5.23 -15.70 -6.58
N VAL A 205 6.07 -15.97 -5.57
CA VAL A 205 7.52 -15.92 -5.72
C VAL A 205 8.03 -17.12 -6.53
N LYS A 206 7.75 -18.36 -6.10
CA LYS A 206 8.36 -19.56 -6.69
C LYS A 206 7.79 -19.93 -8.07
N THR A 207 6.52 -19.60 -8.33
CA THR A 207 5.83 -20.00 -9.57
C THR A 207 5.69 -18.84 -10.54
N LEU A 208 5.32 -17.66 -10.04
CA LEU A 208 5.08 -16.50 -10.90
C LEU A 208 6.32 -15.60 -11.07
N GLY A 209 7.34 -15.75 -10.21
CA GLY A 209 8.55 -14.93 -10.24
C GLY A 209 8.34 -13.49 -9.74
N MET A 210 7.34 -13.26 -8.88
CA MET A 210 7.10 -11.95 -8.27
C MET A 210 8.17 -11.66 -7.22
N LEU A 211 8.57 -10.40 -7.08
CA LEU A 211 9.78 -10.01 -6.34
C LEU A 211 9.57 -9.80 -4.83
N GLY A 212 8.35 -9.94 -4.33
CA GLY A 212 7.97 -9.66 -2.95
C GLY A 212 6.46 -9.46 -2.82
N THR A 213 6.01 -8.85 -1.72
CA THR A 213 4.59 -8.53 -1.52
C THR A 213 4.40 -7.11 -0.99
N MET A 214 3.26 -6.49 -1.33
CA MET A 214 2.86 -5.19 -0.82
C MET A 214 1.57 -5.30 -0.02
N LEU A 215 1.64 -4.93 1.26
CA LEU A 215 0.52 -4.98 2.19
C LEU A 215 -0.11 -3.60 2.37
N PRO A 216 -1.45 -3.52 2.41
CA PRO A 216 -2.13 -2.35 2.95
C PRO A 216 -1.79 -2.17 4.43
N SER A 217 -1.52 -0.95 4.88
CA SER A 217 -1.16 -0.70 6.29
C SER A 217 -2.36 -0.70 7.25
N ASP A 218 -3.57 -0.41 6.75
CA ASP A 218 -4.81 -0.42 7.52
C ASP A 218 -6.01 -0.89 6.67
N PRO A 219 -6.06 -2.17 6.27
CA PRO A 219 -7.11 -2.68 5.39
C PRO A 219 -8.43 -2.95 6.15
N ALA A 220 -9.41 -2.08 5.94
CA ALA A 220 -10.79 -2.28 6.40
C ALA A 220 -10.88 -2.59 7.91
N ASP A 221 -11.36 -3.79 8.28
CA ASP A 221 -11.53 -4.25 9.66
C ASP A 221 -10.34 -5.05 10.22
N LEU A 222 -9.26 -5.21 9.44
CA LEU A 222 -8.16 -6.11 9.78
C LEU A 222 -7.02 -5.37 10.49
N ASP A 223 -6.29 -6.12 11.32
CA ASP A 223 -5.02 -5.68 11.91
C ASP A 223 -3.87 -6.47 11.28
N VAL A 224 -3.01 -5.77 10.53
CA VAL A 224 -1.85 -6.38 9.86
C VAL A 224 -0.80 -6.87 10.87
N ALA A 225 -0.79 -6.30 12.07
CA ALA A 225 0.08 -6.73 13.17
C ALA A 225 -0.53 -7.86 14.01
N ASP A 226 -1.68 -8.43 13.62
CA ASP A 226 -2.30 -9.56 14.33
C ASP A 226 -1.36 -10.77 14.36
N PRO A 227 -1.22 -11.48 15.50
CA PRO A 227 -0.39 -12.68 15.60
C PRO A 227 -0.76 -13.79 14.61
N GLY A 228 -1.99 -13.84 14.11
CA GLY A 228 -2.42 -14.75 13.05
C GLY A 228 -1.73 -14.51 11.70
N MET A 229 -1.05 -13.37 11.53
CA MET A 229 -0.23 -13.07 10.35
C MET A 229 1.21 -13.59 10.45
N GLU A 230 1.63 -14.19 11.59
CA GLU A 230 2.97 -14.78 11.76
C GLU A 230 3.40 -15.71 10.61
N PRO A 231 2.53 -16.60 10.06
CA PRO A 231 2.92 -17.44 8.92
C PRO A 231 3.36 -16.64 7.69
N LEU A 232 2.77 -15.47 7.43
CA LEU A 232 3.16 -14.60 6.32
C LEU A 232 4.57 -14.04 6.53
N TRP A 233 4.85 -13.56 7.75
CA TRP A 233 6.16 -12.98 8.08
C TRP A 233 7.27 -14.03 7.99
N ALA A 234 7.03 -15.23 8.51
CA ALA A 234 7.93 -16.37 8.39
C ALA A 234 8.18 -16.75 6.93
N ALA A 235 7.13 -16.80 6.10
CA ALA A 235 7.26 -17.12 4.68
C ALA A 235 8.06 -16.06 3.92
N ALA A 236 7.82 -14.77 4.18
CA ALA A 236 8.59 -13.69 3.55
C ALA A 236 10.08 -13.74 3.91
N GLU A 237 10.40 -14.02 5.19
CA GLU A 237 11.77 -14.23 5.64
C GLU A 237 12.42 -15.45 5.00
N GLU A 238 11.74 -16.60 4.95
CA GLU A 238 12.25 -17.83 4.35
C GLU A 238 12.52 -17.68 2.84
N LEU A 239 11.62 -16.98 2.15
CA LEU A 239 11.75 -16.69 0.72
C LEU A 239 12.80 -15.60 0.43
N ASP A 240 13.30 -14.91 1.45
CA ASP A 240 14.26 -13.80 1.34
C ASP A 240 13.75 -12.64 0.44
N VAL A 241 12.44 -12.38 0.48
CA VAL A 241 11.77 -11.33 -0.30
C VAL A 241 11.27 -10.19 0.58
N PRO A 242 11.26 -8.94 0.09
CA PRO A 242 10.74 -7.81 0.84
C PRO A 242 9.21 -7.83 0.98
N VAL A 243 8.75 -7.32 2.12
CA VAL A 243 7.36 -6.93 2.38
C VAL A 243 7.28 -5.42 2.41
N MET A 244 6.53 -4.84 1.48
CA MET A 244 6.31 -3.41 1.38
C MET A 244 5.04 -3.02 2.14
N LEU A 245 5.09 -2.00 2.99
CA LEU A 245 3.94 -1.47 3.72
C LEU A 245 3.49 -0.16 3.08
N HIS A 246 2.24 -0.13 2.63
CA HIS A 246 1.68 0.99 1.90
C HIS A 246 0.30 1.39 2.45
N GLY A 247 0.02 2.68 2.58
CA GLY A 247 -1.31 3.14 3.02
C GLY A 247 -2.40 2.84 1.98
N ALA A 248 -3.53 2.26 2.39
CA ALA A 248 -4.67 2.00 1.50
C ALA A 248 -5.58 3.23 1.38
N SER A 249 -6.46 3.30 0.37
CA SER A 249 -7.41 4.44 0.27
C SER A 249 -8.54 4.39 1.30
N HIS A 250 -8.76 3.24 1.94
CA HIS A 250 -9.79 3.03 2.95
C HIS A 250 -9.29 3.42 4.32
N SER A 251 -8.82 4.66 4.45
CA SER A 251 -8.27 5.14 5.72
C SER A 251 -9.38 5.25 6.77
N LYS A 252 -9.13 4.81 8.02
CA LYS A 252 -10.06 4.96 9.16
C LYS A 252 -10.24 6.41 9.63
N TRP A 253 -9.94 7.38 8.77
CA TRP A 253 -10.01 8.80 9.02
C TRP A 253 -11.22 9.48 8.33
N PRO A 254 -12.48 9.02 8.50
CA PRO A 254 -13.63 9.58 7.79
C PRO A 254 -13.97 11.03 8.21
N HIS A 255 -13.34 11.54 9.27
CA HIS A 255 -13.62 12.85 9.86
C HIS A 255 -12.39 13.76 10.00
N VAL A 256 -11.22 13.40 9.45
CA VAL A 256 -10.01 14.22 9.60
C VAL A 256 -9.98 15.46 8.71
N GLY A 257 -10.92 15.59 7.78
CA GLY A 257 -11.01 16.76 6.90
C GLY A 257 -11.55 16.40 5.52
N PRO A 258 -11.33 17.26 4.51
CA PRO A 258 -11.68 16.97 3.13
C PRO A 258 -11.03 15.65 2.66
N SER A 259 -11.65 15.00 1.67
CA SER A 259 -11.22 13.68 1.18
C SER A 259 -9.74 13.61 0.74
N TYR A 260 -9.16 14.71 0.27
CA TYR A 260 -7.74 14.76 -0.09
C TYR A 260 -6.81 14.59 1.12
N MET A 261 -7.21 14.96 2.34
CA MET A 261 -6.39 14.80 3.55
C MET A 261 -6.28 13.33 3.96
N ALA A 262 -7.37 12.57 3.85
CA ALA A 262 -7.34 11.12 4.04
C ALA A 262 -6.40 10.45 3.01
N PHE A 263 -6.43 10.91 1.77
CA PHE A 263 -5.52 10.45 0.71
C PHE A 263 -4.06 10.84 0.96
N SER A 264 -3.77 12.11 1.30
CA SER A 264 -2.40 12.62 1.38
C SER A 264 -1.73 12.36 2.73
N MET A 265 -2.46 12.46 3.83
CA MET A 265 -1.92 12.25 5.18
C MET A 265 -2.33 10.90 5.75
N GLY A 266 -3.60 10.50 5.60
CA GLY A 266 -4.12 9.25 6.18
C GLY A 266 -3.25 8.03 5.85
N ARG A 267 -2.92 7.85 4.56
CA ARG A 267 -2.04 6.76 4.10
C ARG A 267 -0.67 6.72 4.79
N THR A 268 -0.06 7.89 4.98
CA THR A 268 1.24 8.01 5.66
C THR A 268 1.13 7.76 7.15
N LEU A 269 0.01 8.15 7.78
CA LEU A 269 -0.27 7.87 9.18
C LEU A 269 -0.53 6.38 9.42
N ASP A 270 -1.26 5.71 8.53
CA ASP A 270 -1.53 4.28 8.61
C ASP A 270 -0.20 3.50 8.55
N THR A 271 0.69 3.86 7.62
CA THR A 271 2.04 3.28 7.50
C THR A 271 2.87 3.53 8.77
N THR A 272 2.81 4.76 9.31
CA THR A 272 3.51 5.15 10.56
C THR A 272 3.07 4.26 11.73
N ILE A 273 1.75 4.13 11.91
CA ILE A 273 1.16 3.38 13.03
C ILE A 273 1.50 1.90 12.89
N LEU A 274 1.32 1.32 11.71
CA LEU A 274 1.64 -0.10 11.50
C LEU A 274 3.12 -0.38 11.76
N ALA A 275 4.03 0.40 11.17
CA ALA A 275 5.46 0.21 11.36
C ALA A 275 5.86 0.28 12.85
N ALA A 276 5.34 1.27 13.59
CA ALA A 276 5.56 1.37 15.04
C ALA A 276 5.02 0.13 15.77
N LYS A 277 3.82 -0.36 15.41
CA LYS A 277 3.23 -1.58 16.00
C LYS A 277 4.10 -2.82 15.74
N LEU A 278 4.63 -3.00 14.53
CA LEU A 278 5.46 -4.15 14.18
C LEU A 278 6.83 -4.13 14.89
N ILE A 279 7.44 -2.95 15.04
CA ILE A 279 8.64 -2.79 15.87
C ILE A 279 8.31 -3.16 17.32
N HIS A 280 7.26 -2.56 17.88
CA HIS A 280 6.85 -2.79 19.27
C HIS A 280 6.40 -4.23 19.57
N SER A 281 5.91 -4.97 18.58
CA SER A 281 5.53 -6.37 18.75
C SER A 281 6.74 -7.31 18.77
N GLY A 282 7.95 -6.80 18.56
CA GLY A 282 9.17 -7.60 18.43
C GLY A 282 9.22 -8.44 17.17
N LEU A 283 8.48 -8.06 16.11
CA LEU A 283 8.46 -8.82 14.86
C LEU A 283 9.87 -8.97 14.28
N LEU A 284 10.62 -7.87 14.24
CA LEU A 284 11.99 -7.83 13.70
C LEU A 284 12.99 -8.61 14.57
N ASP A 285 12.67 -8.89 15.84
CA ASP A 285 13.49 -9.75 16.68
C ASP A 285 13.21 -11.23 16.43
N ARG A 286 11.94 -11.58 16.16
CA ARG A 286 11.56 -12.95 15.79
C ARG A 286 11.98 -13.32 14.37
N HIS A 287 11.98 -12.33 13.47
CA HIS A 287 12.37 -12.46 12.07
C HIS A 287 13.51 -11.50 11.71
N PRO A 288 14.74 -11.73 12.19
CA PRO A 288 15.87 -10.81 12.02
C PRO A 288 16.37 -10.67 10.58
N LYS A 289 15.93 -11.53 9.64
CA LYS A 289 16.24 -11.43 8.21
C LYS A 289 15.07 -10.90 7.39
N LEU A 290 13.92 -10.62 8.01
CA LEU A 290 12.79 -10.03 7.33
C LEU A 290 13.16 -8.65 6.78
N LYS A 291 12.87 -8.46 5.49
CA LYS A 291 13.08 -7.20 4.78
C LYS A 291 11.76 -6.43 4.77
N LEU A 292 11.63 -5.43 5.64
CA LEU A 292 10.45 -4.55 5.64
C LEU A 292 10.77 -3.23 4.96
N MET A 293 9.99 -2.89 3.93
CA MET A 293 10.08 -1.61 3.24
C MET A 293 8.86 -0.76 3.56
N LEU A 294 9.06 0.48 4.01
CA LEU A 294 7.99 1.42 4.29
C LEU A 294 7.84 2.42 3.14
N CYS A 295 6.69 2.40 2.49
CA CYS A 295 6.39 3.35 1.42
C CYS A 295 6.25 4.78 1.97
N HIS A 296 6.34 5.77 1.08
CA HIS A 296 6.22 7.20 1.36
C HIS A 296 7.24 7.68 2.42
N GLY A 297 8.48 7.21 2.29
CA GLY A 297 9.57 7.47 3.23
C GLY A 297 9.29 7.01 4.67
N GLY A 298 8.44 6.00 4.88
CA GLY A 298 8.02 5.59 6.23
C GLY A 298 6.92 6.47 6.84
N GLY A 299 6.25 7.26 6.01
CA GLY A 299 5.23 8.20 6.42
C GLY A 299 5.81 9.27 7.35
N SER A 300 5.33 9.29 8.60
CA SER A 300 5.79 10.22 9.65
C SER A 300 6.65 9.55 10.72
N LEU A 301 6.91 8.24 10.62
CA LEU A 301 7.67 7.51 11.63
C LEU A 301 9.08 8.08 11.82
N PRO A 302 9.86 8.38 10.75
CA PRO A 302 11.12 9.11 10.84
C PRO A 302 11.10 10.30 11.81
N TYR A 303 10.08 11.14 11.69
CA TYR A 303 9.94 12.34 12.51
C TYR A 303 9.44 12.03 13.94
N LEU A 304 8.64 10.97 14.11
CA LEU A 304 7.96 10.64 15.36
C LEU A 304 8.68 9.61 16.22
N ILE A 305 9.75 8.97 15.73
CA ILE A 305 10.36 7.79 16.36
C ILE A 305 10.83 8.04 17.79
N GLY A 306 11.39 9.21 18.10
CA GLY A 306 11.79 9.56 19.47
C GLY A 306 10.61 9.61 20.46
N ARG A 307 9.38 9.88 20.00
CA ARG A 307 8.18 9.81 20.85
C ARG A 307 7.81 8.36 21.16
N VAL A 308 7.92 7.49 20.16
CA VAL A 308 7.68 6.05 20.26
C VAL A 308 8.70 5.43 21.22
N ASP A 309 9.96 5.81 21.09
CA ASP A 309 11.05 5.35 21.95
C ASP A 309 10.88 5.79 23.42
N ILE A 310 10.56 7.05 23.69
CA ILE A 310 10.26 7.51 25.07
C ILE A 310 9.08 6.73 25.67
N ALA A 311 8.05 6.43 24.88
CA ALA A 311 6.92 5.64 25.33
C ALA A 311 7.33 4.21 25.71
N TYR A 312 8.12 3.56 24.86
CA TYR A 312 8.70 2.25 25.12
C TYR A 312 9.53 2.22 26.41
N ARG A 313 10.48 3.16 26.55
CA ARG A 313 11.39 3.22 27.71
C ARG A 313 10.68 3.48 29.04
N ARG A 314 9.55 4.19 29.00
CA ARG A 314 8.68 4.39 30.18
C ARG A 314 7.82 3.17 30.52
N GLY A 315 7.86 2.11 29.70
CA GLY A 315 7.03 0.92 29.87
C GLY A 315 5.54 1.17 29.66
N MET A 316 5.17 2.22 28.92
CA MET A 316 3.77 2.51 28.63
C MET A 316 3.23 1.44 27.70
N GLU A 317 2.40 0.53 28.23
CA GLU A 317 1.76 -0.56 27.47
C GLU A 317 2.77 -1.44 26.70
N LYS A 318 3.91 -1.74 27.34
CA LYS A 318 4.98 -2.56 26.75
C LYS A 318 4.48 -3.98 26.42
N VAL A 319 4.45 -4.30 25.13
CA VAL A 319 4.00 -5.61 24.61
C VAL A 319 5.08 -6.69 24.79
N THR A 320 6.34 -6.35 24.49
CA THR A 320 7.51 -7.24 24.66
C THR A 320 8.77 -6.44 24.98
N ASP A 321 9.78 -7.12 25.50
CA ASP A 321 11.16 -6.65 25.49
C ASP A 321 11.73 -6.75 24.06
N LEU A 322 12.33 -5.66 23.60
CA LEU A 322 13.06 -5.58 22.34
C LEU A 322 14.52 -5.97 22.54
N GLN A 323 15.13 -6.58 21.53
CA GLN A 323 16.55 -6.96 21.56
C GLN A 323 17.50 -5.78 21.33
N LYS A 324 17.04 -4.71 20.67
CA LYS A 324 17.75 -3.42 20.57
C LYS A 324 17.42 -2.50 21.74
N ASP A 325 18.16 -1.40 21.92
CA ASP A 325 17.98 -0.50 23.07
C ASP A 325 16.60 0.19 23.05
N GLY A 326 16.05 0.43 21.86
CA GLY A 326 14.69 0.89 21.69
C GLY A 326 14.20 0.89 20.25
N PRO A 327 12.95 1.33 20.00
CA PRO A 327 12.35 1.38 18.67
C PRO A 327 13.17 2.14 17.61
N GLU A 328 13.90 3.19 18.02
CA GLU A 328 14.72 4.00 17.11
C GLU A 328 15.84 3.20 16.44
N ASP A 329 16.45 2.26 17.16
CA ASP A 329 17.54 1.42 16.66
C ASP A 329 17.10 0.48 15.52
N TYR A 330 15.80 0.25 15.37
CA TYR A 330 15.25 -0.56 14.27
C TYR A 330 15.11 0.23 12.97
N MET A 331 15.18 1.56 12.98
CA MET A 331 15.02 2.38 11.77
C MET A 331 16.10 2.07 10.71
N SER A 332 17.32 1.77 11.15
CA SER A 332 18.42 1.33 10.27
C SER A 332 18.29 -0.09 9.73
N LEU A 333 17.29 -0.87 10.18
CA LEU A 333 17.02 -2.22 9.67
C LEU A 333 15.90 -2.24 8.61
N LEU A 334 15.16 -1.13 8.51
CA LEU A 334 14.04 -0.98 7.60
C LEU A 334 14.52 -0.40 6.26
N TYR A 335 13.72 -0.59 5.22
CA TYR A 335 13.92 0.02 3.91
C TYR A 335 12.85 1.07 3.66
N TYR A 336 13.12 2.03 2.78
CA TYR A 336 12.24 3.16 2.53
C TYR A 336 12.27 3.58 1.08
N ASP A 337 11.21 4.22 0.59
CA ASP A 337 11.26 4.88 -0.72
C ASP A 337 11.60 6.38 -0.64
N THR A 338 11.86 6.98 -1.80
CA THR A 338 12.07 8.42 -1.98
C THR A 338 10.77 9.22 -2.13
N VAL A 339 9.58 8.63 -1.96
CA VAL A 339 8.28 9.32 -2.10
C VAL A 339 7.98 10.15 -0.85
N THR A 340 8.97 10.92 -0.41
CA THR A 340 8.90 11.91 0.67
C THR A 340 8.39 13.26 0.15
N ILE A 341 8.54 13.53 -1.16
CA ILE A 341 8.20 14.75 -1.91
C ILE A 341 8.98 16.01 -1.45
N ASN A 342 9.47 16.02 -0.20
CA ASN A 342 10.22 17.12 0.41
C ASN A 342 11.69 16.70 0.66
N PRO A 343 12.68 17.37 0.05
CA PRO A 343 14.10 17.04 0.24
C PRO A 343 14.55 17.03 1.72
N ARG A 344 13.97 17.88 2.58
CA ARG A 344 14.28 17.90 4.02
C ARG A 344 13.84 16.63 4.74
N SER A 345 12.75 16.03 4.28
CA SER A 345 12.29 14.74 4.81
C SER A 345 13.22 13.61 4.37
N LEU A 346 13.74 13.67 3.13
CA LEU A 346 14.74 12.72 2.65
C LEU A 346 16.07 12.86 3.40
N GLU A 347 16.53 14.09 3.70
CA GLU A 347 17.71 14.34 4.55
C GLU A 347 17.60 13.68 5.93
N LEU A 348 16.45 13.87 6.60
CA LEU A 348 16.19 13.22 7.89
C LEU A 348 16.23 11.69 7.77
N LEU A 349 15.65 11.15 6.70
CA LEU A 349 15.63 9.71 6.47
C LEU A 349 17.03 9.14 6.20
N LEU A 350 17.86 9.86 5.43
CA LEU A 350 19.26 9.52 5.18
C LEU A 350 20.09 9.50 6.46
N ASP A 351 19.86 10.45 7.35
CA ASP A 351 20.55 10.52 8.66
C ASP A 351 20.23 9.31 9.54
N MET A 352 18.97 8.84 9.53
CA MET A 352 18.55 7.72 10.38
C MET A 352 18.82 6.33 9.80
N ALA A 353 18.59 6.15 8.50
CA ALA A 353 18.59 4.83 7.88
C ALA A 353 19.86 4.56 7.04
N GLY A 354 20.56 5.62 6.60
CA GLY A 354 21.66 5.49 5.65
C GLY A 354 21.20 5.33 4.19
N PRO A 355 22.05 5.72 3.22
CA PRO A 355 21.72 5.65 1.78
C PRO A 355 21.49 4.23 1.26
N GLU A 356 22.02 3.20 1.90
CA GLU A 356 21.86 1.78 1.55
C GLU A 356 20.46 1.21 1.83
N HIS A 357 19.65 1.94 2.62
CA HIS A 357 18.29 1.55 3.01
C HIS A 357 17.20 2.36 2.29
N ILE A 358 17.57 3.23 1.35
CA ILE A 358 16.64 4.11 0.63
C ILE A 358 16.57 3.73 -0.85
N LEU A 359 15.38 3.61 -1.40
CA LEU A 359 15.13 3.17 -2.77
C LEU A 359 14.31 4.19 -3.55
N LEU A 360 14.58 4.34 -4.84
CA LEU A 360 13.83 5.25 -5.69
C LEU A 360 12.39 4.75 -5.91
N GLY A 361 11.42 5.62 -5.67
CA GLY A 361 9.99 5.33 -5.86
C GLY A 361 9.24 6.51 -6.45
N SER A 362 8.22 6.24 -7.27
CA SER A 362 7.39 7.28 -7.87
C SER A 362 5.97 7.40 -7.28
N ASP A 363 5.47 6.32 -6.68
CA ASP A 363 4.05 6.07 -6.37
C ASP A 363 3.18 6.34 -7.62
N TRP A 364 3.57 5.73 -8.75
CA TRP A 364 2.86 5.89 -10.02
C TRP A 364 1.48 5.25 -9.95
N VAL A 365 0.45 6.06 -10.19
CA VAL A 365 -0.95 5.58 -10.33
C VAL A 365 -1.54 6.11 -11.64
N TRP A 366 -1.97 7.38 -11.65
CA TRP A 366 -2.36 8.10 -12.87
C TRP A 366 -1.24 9.01 -13.40
N ALA A 367 -0.35 9.42 -12.50
CA ALA A 367 0.91 10.11 -12.73
C ALA A 367 1.83 9.80 -11.55
N ALA A 368 3.11 10.17 -11.65
CA ALA A 368 4.03 10.11 -10.53
C ALA A 368 3.57 11.07 -9.42
N MET A 369 3.33 10.54 -8.22
CA MET A 369 2.96 11.34 -7.04
C MET A 369 4.17 12.03 -6.41
N SER A 370 5.37 11.48 -6.64
CA SER A 370 6.66 12.07 -6.24
C SER A 370 6.93 13.47 -6.81
N GLY A 371 6.17 13.91 -7.84
CA GLY A 371 6.55 15.06 -8.65
C GLY A 371 7.55 14.63 -9.72
N GLY A 372 8.70 15.31 -9.80
CA GLY A 372 9.83 14.77 -10.56
C GLY A 372 10.48 13.63 -9.79
N LEU A 373 10.69 12.50 -10.48
CA LEU A 373 11.21 11.26 -9.87
C LEU A 373 12.51 11.48 -9.08
N MET A 374 13.39 12.36 -9.59
CA MET A 374 14.69 12.66 -9.03
C MET A 374 14.72 13.94 -8.19
N ASP A 375 13.60 14.65 -8.00
CA ASP A 375 13.60 15.99 -7.40
C ASP A 375 14.18 15.99 -5.98
N ALA A 376 13.73 15.04 -5.14
CA ALA A 376 14.25 14.93 -3.78
C ALA A 376 15.72 14.48 -3.78
N VAL A 377 16.06 13.43 -4.53
CA VAL A 377 17.41 12.86 -4.58
C VAL A 377 18.44 13.86 -5.12
N GLY A 378 18.09 14.60 -6.18
CA GLY A 378 18.95 15.60 -6.80
C GLY A 378 19.14 16.86 -5.94
N ALA A 379 18.21 17.16 -5.03
CA ALA A 379 18.28 18.35 -4.19
C ALA A 379 19.16 18.18 -2.94
N VAL A 380 19.28 16.96 -2.39
CA VAL A 380 19.96 16.70 -1.10
C VAL A 380 21.50 16.73 -1.18
N GLY A 381 22.08 16.86 -2.39
CA GLY A 381 23.54 17.01 -2.55
C GLY A 381 24.33 15.73 -2.24
N LEU A 382 23.74 14.57 -2.52
CA LEU A 382 24.36 13.25 -2.36
C LEU A 382 25.59 13.06 -3.27
N SER A 383 26.57 12.29 -2.80
CA SER A 383 27.66 11.79 -3.66
C SER A 383 27.09 10.93 -4.80
N GLN A 384 27.81 10.82 -5.92
CA GLN A 384 27.36 9.97 -7.03
C GLN A 384 27.15 8.51 -6.59
N ALA A 385 28.05 7.99 -5.74
CA ALA A 385 27.93 6.64 -5.20
C ALA A 385 26.61 6.44 -4.42
N ASN A 386 26.21 7.41 -3.58
CA ASN A 386 24.95 7.32 -2.84
C ASN A 386 23.73 7.49 -3.76
N GLN A 387 23.83 8.30 -4.81
CA GLN A 387 22.77 8.40 -5.82
C GLN A 387 22.61 7.07 -6.57
N ASP A 388 23.71 6.42 -6.93
CA ASP A 388 23.68 5.12 -7.62
C ASP A 388 23.09 4.01 -6.73
N LEU A 389 23.37 4.06 -5.42
CA LEU A 389 22.72 3.19 -4.43
C LEU A 389 21.20 3.33 -4.47
N ILE A 390 20.72 4.56 -4.27
CA ILE A 390 19.29 4.85 -4.14
C ILE A 390 18.53 4.60 -5.44
N THR A 391 19.11 5.01 -6.57
CA THR A 391 18.43 4.96 -7.86
C THR A 391 18.44 3.59 -8.52
N ARG A 392 19.28 2.66 -8.05
CA ARG A 392 19.41 1.34 -8.68
C ARG A 392 19.90 0.23 -7.75
N GLN A 393 21.09 0.37 -7.15
CA GLN A 393 21.77 -0.78 -6.54
C GLN A 393 20.98 -1.38 -5.37
N ASN A 394 20.40 -0.55 -4.52
CA ASN A 394 19.59 -1.02 -3.39
C ASN A 394 18.38 -1.84 -3.86
N ALA A 395 17.76 -1.48 -4.99
CA ALA A 395 16.66 -2.25 -5.56
C ALA A 395 17.11 -3.62 -6.08
N LEU A 396 18.30 -3.72 -6.67
CA LEU A 396 18.87 -4.99 -7.12
C LEU A 396 19.25 -5.90 -5.95
N ASP A 397 19.73 -5.32 -4.85
CA ASP A 397 20.13 -6.08 -3.66
C ASP A 397 18.92 -6.54 -2.84
N LEU A 398 17.89 -5.69 -2.75
CA LEU A 398 16.67 -5.97 -1.98
C LEU A 398 15.75 -6.97 -2.68
N PHE A 399 15.46 -6.73 -3.97
CA PHE A 399 14.54 -7.51 -4.79
C PHE A 399 15.31 -8.47 -5.70
N LYS A 400 15.69 -9.62 -5.14
CA LYS A 400 16.46 -10.64 -5.88
C LYS A 400 15.58 -11.31 -6.94
N GLY A 401 15.77 -11.01 -8.22
CA GLY A 401 15.03 -11.66 -9.33
C GLY A 401 15.43 -11.25 -10.74
#